data_AF-A0A8S3YP51-F1
#
_entry.id   AF-A0A8S3YP51-F1
#
_cell.length_a   1.000
_cell.length_b   1.000
_cell.length_c   1.000
_cell.angle_alpha   90.00
_cell.angle_beta   90.00
_cell.angle_gamma   90.00
#
_symmetry.space_group_name_H-M   'P 1'
#
loop_
_entity.id
_entity.type
_entity.pdbx_description
1 polymer ?
#
loop_
_entity_poly.entity_id
_entity_poly.type
_entity_poly.pdbx_seq_one_letter_code
_entity_poly.pdbx_strand_id
1 'polypeptide(L)'
;MAELQATIEISVELNRFYNVDLFQKGYYQIQTVLKTPPKSPCRIEISDNKVNAQRGRCGSSDSAVVFMQSNTGRSQKFQILYRNEEVDVDDIFVFRIHTLVDSTKLEKNLETLDLRLEVQLWCNDDDEITDPEVKMELASTRTLLLHLSPTKGLHHAVPVLFDYFHLSAIEVVIHGTIIAIHQPYLTMPKSQKTGKGSDQSTLEAVYFGQKPATPSPINVISSSARMQQAHLMHKTICNILLSAHESLQEYLQLFASMVPGNSFLLVRKDCHTRLGEAVLKVQGVLEEDDLIQTAITDITQLCAENVILWAQFLEIVLRQTRVHLHLAKEHHNQR
;
A
#
# COMPACT_ATOMS: atom_id res chain seq x y z
N MET A 1 -13.36 -20.82 -6.18
CA MET A 1 -12.80 -20.38 -4.88
C MET A 1 -13.34 -18.99 -4.63
N ALA A 2 -13.73 -18.70 -3.38
CA ALA A 2 -14.32 -17.41 -3.03
C ALA A 2 -13.19 -16.41 -2.73
N GLU A 3 -13.25 -15.24 -3.37
CA GLU A 3 -12.22 -14.21 -3.33
C GLU A 3 -12.71 -12.99 -2.56
N LEU A 4 -11.78 -12.34 -1.86
CA LEU A 4 -11.95 -11.04 -1.23
C LEU A 4 -11.04 -10.02 -1.93
N GLN A 5 -11.44 -8.75 -1.92
CA GLN A 5 -10.58 -7.67 -2.38
C GLN A 5 -9.91 -7.04 -1.17
N ALA A 6 -8.58 -7.09 -1.13
CA ALA A 6 -7.77 -6.34 -0.18
C ALA A 6 -7.26 -5.05 -0.83
N THR A 7 -7.22 -3.98 -0.05
CA THR A 7 -6.66 -2.69 -0.43
C THR A 7 -5.51 -2.34 0.48
N ILE A 8 -4.34 -2.13 -0.13
CA ILE A 8 -3.08 -1.74 0.51
C ILE A 8 -2.73 -0.35 0.03
N GLU A 9 -2.22 0.49 0.93
CA GLU A 9 -1.56 1.73 0.53
C GLU A 9 -0.09 1.71 0.91
N ILE A 10 0.75 2.21 0.01
CA ILE A 10 2.20 2.36 0.18
C ILE A 10 2.58 3.79 -0.20
N SER A 11 3.09 4.56 0.75
CA SER A 11 3.75 5.84 0.48
C SER A 11 5.24 5.61 0.23
N VAL A 12 5.74 6.21 -0.84
CA VAL A 12 7.17 6.25 -1.20
C VAL A 12 7.59 7.70 -1.18
N GLU A 13 8.52 8.03 -0.28
CA GLU A 13 9.11 9.36 -0.15
C GLU A 13 10.56 9.31 -0.66
N LEU A 14 10.85 10.19 -1.61
CA LEU A 14 12.19 10.43 -2.14
C LEU A 14 12.78 11.64 -1.40
N ASN A 15 13.75 11.39 -0.53
CA ASN A 15 14.30 12.44 0.33
C ASN A 15 15.46 13.15 -0.37
N ARG A 16 16.69 12.65 -0.19
CA ARG A 16 17.90 13.27 -0.72
C ARG A 16 18.61 12.41 -1.76
N PHE A 17 18.95 13.01 -2.88
CA PHE A 17 19.81 12.44 -3.90
C PHE A 17 21.26 12.82 -3.63
N TYR A 18 22.16 11.84 -3.69
CA TYR A 18 23.59 11.98 -3.49
C TYR A 18 24.30 11.61 -4.78
N ASN A 19 24.87 12.61 -5.44
CA ASN A 19 25.76 12.40 -6.58
C ASN A 19 27.20 12.26 -6.09
N VAL A 20 27.82 11.09 -6.25
CA VAL A 20 29.25 10.91 -5.98
C VAL A 20 30.05 11.25 -7.24
N ASP A 21 29.76 10.59 -8.36
CA ASP A 21 30.45 10.80 -9.64
C ASP A 21 29.61 10.34 -10.85
N LEU A 22 28.48 11.01 -11.09
CA LEU A 22 27.77 10.88 -12.37
C LEU A 22 28.63 11.44 -13.51
N PHE A 23 28.75 10.66 -14.60
CA PHE A 23 29.58 11.01 -15.75
C PHE A 23 29.06 12.21 -16.54
N GLN A 24 27.74 12.39 -16.58
CA GLN A 24 27.07 13.43 -17.34
C GLN A 24 26.61 14.53 -16.38
N LYS A 25 26.74 15.78 -16.83
CA LYS A 25 26.03 16.91 -16.23
C LYS A 25 24.72 17.05 -16.97
N GLY A 26 23.70 17.55 -16.29
CA GLY A 26 22.41 17.77 -16.91
C GLY A 26 21.26 17.58 -15.94
N TYR A 27 20.09 17.33 -16.49
CA TYR A 27 18.87 17.16 -15.72
C TYR A 27 18.59 15.69 -15.47
N TYR A 28 18.28 15.37 -14.22
CA TYR A 28 17.93 14.05 -13.75
C TYR A 28 16.51 14.03 -13.18
N GLN A 29 15.91 12.85 -13.18
CA GLN A 29 14.60 12.60 -12.61
C GLN A 29 14.58 11.19 -12.03
N ILE A 30 13.99 11.03 -10.85
CA ILE A 30 13.71 9.72 -10.29
C ILE A 30 12.29 9.33 -10.69
N GLN A 31 12.14 8.14 -11.25
CA GLN A 31 10.83 7.53 -11.48
C GLN A 31 10.66 6.30 -10.60
N THR A 32 9.49 6.16 -9.99
CA THR A 32 9.13 5.03 -9.14
C THR A 32 7.97 4.26 -9.77
N VAL A 33 8.15 2.98 -10.01
CA VAL A 33 7.13 2.09 -10.60
C VAL A 33 6.88 0.93 -9.64
N LEU A 34 5.65 0.83 -9.13
CA LEU A 34 5.25 -0.30 -8.32
C LEU A 34 4.73 -1.44 -9.20
N LYS A 35 5.34 -2.61 -9.08
CA LYS A 35 4.96 -3.83 -9.79
C LYS A 35 4.37 -4.85 -8.82
N THR A 36 3.34 -5.55 -9.29
CA THR A 36 2.68 -6.67 -8.60
C THR A 36 2.95 -7.97 -9.36
N PRO A 37 2.83 -9.14 -8.72
CA PRO A 37 3.14 -10.41 -9.39
C PRO A 37 2.15 -10.65 -10.54
N PRO A 38 2.61 -11.12 -11.71
CA PRO A 38 1.79 -11.23 -12.93
C PRO A 38 0.67 -12.28 -12.83
N LYS A 39 0.70 -13.12 -11.80
CA LYS A 39 -0.26 -14.22 -11.58
C LYS A 39 -1.48 -13.80 -10.76
N SER A 40 -1.41 -12.71 -10.01
CA SER A 40 -2.52 -12.22 -9.20
C SER A 40 -3.22 -11.05 -9.90
N PRO A 41 -4.56 -11.05 -10.00
CA PRO A 41 -5.28 -9.91 -10.52
C PRO A 41 -5.12 -8.72 -9.55
N CYS A 42 -4.38 -7.71 -9.98
CA CYS A 42 -4.08 -6.50 -9.20
C CYS A 42 -4.37 -5.25 -10.03
N ARG A 43 -4.87 -4.19 -9.38
CA ARG A 43 -5.02 -2.85 -9.93
C ARG A 43 -4.26 -1.90 -9.03
N ILE A 44 -3.34 -1.15 -9.63
CA ILE A 44 -2.55 -0.14 -8.93
C ILE A 44 -3.09 1.21 -9.37
N GLU A 45 -3.30 2.09 -8.41
CA GLU A 45 -3.59 3.50 -8.61
C GLU A 45 -2.48 4.29 -7.94
N ILE A 46 -2.05 5.36 -8.58
CA ILE A 46 -1.07 6.28 -8.01
C ILE A 46 -1.75 7.62 -7.78
N SER A 47 -1.57 8.16 -6.59
CA SER A 47 -1.94 9.52 -6.27
C SER A 47 -0.69 10.30 -5.92
N ASP A 48 -0.56 11.48 -6.52
CA ASP A 48 0.34 12.49 -6.01
C ASP A 48 -0.27 12.98 -4.70
N ASN A 49 0.48 12.96 -3.60
CA ASN A 49 -0.10 13.30 -2.31
C ASN A 49 -0.52 14.78 -2.34
N LYS A 50 -1.72 15.12 -1.83
CA LYS A 50 -2.18 16.51 -1.68
C LYS A 50 -1.16 17.39 -0.92
N VAL A 51 -0.28 16.77 -0.16
CA VAL A 51 0.86 17.36 0.55
C VAL A 51 1.94 17.95 -0.38
N ASN A 52 2.03 17.52 -1.64
CA ASN A 52 2.91 18.13 -2.67
C ASN A 52 2.30 19.44 -3.20
N ALA A 53 0.97 19.57 -3.21
CA ALA A 53 0.26 20.78 -3.64
C ALA A 53 0.40 21.97 -2.67
N GLN A 54 0.60 21.72 -1.36
CA GLN A 54 0.80 22.79 -0.36
C GLN A 54 2.08 23.62 -0.58
N ARG A 55 3.06 23.13 -1.36
CA ARG A 55 4.24 23.92 -1.77
C ARG A 55 3.99 24.79 -3.02
N GLY A 56 2.76 24.86 -3.54
CA GLY A 56 2.45 25.59 -4.79
C GLY A 56 3.11 24.96 -6.02
N ARG A 57 3.51 23.69 -5.93
CA ARG A 57 4.37 22.98 -6.91
C ARG A 57 3.60 22.22 -8.00
N CYS A 58 2.27 22.29 -7.99
CA CYS A 58 1.44 21.69 -9.03
C CYS A 58 0.88 22.80 -9.94
N GLY A 59 1.56 23.06 -11.05
CA GLY A 59 1.05 23.88 -12.14
C GLY A 59 0.15 23.05 -13.05
N SER A 60 -1.06 23.56 -13.31
CA SER A 60 -2.05 23.05 -14.27
C SER A 60 -2.72 21.69 -13.96
N SER A 61 -4.05 21.68 -14.07
CA SER A 61 -4.93 20.51 -13.99
C SER A 61 -4.63 19.41 -15.02
N ASP A 62 -3.88 19.72 -16.09
CA ASP A 62 -3.52 18.74 -17.13
C ASP A 62 -2.37 17.79 -16.73
N SER A 63 -1.50 18.16 -15.79
CA SER A 63 -0.39 17.29 -15.38
C SER A 63 -0.86 16.11 -14.51
N ALA A 64 -1.91 16.34 -13.70
CA ALA A 64 -2.52 15.32 -12.84
C ALA A 64 -3.21 14.20 -13.64
N VAL A 65 -3.80 14.49 -14.80
CA VAL A 65 -4.45 13.48 -15.66
C VAL A 65 -3.45 12.58 -16.38
N VAL A 66 -2.29 13.10 -16.81
CA VAL A 66 -1.21 12.28 -17.39
C VAL A 66 -0.52 11.40 -16.35
N PHE A 67 -0.37 11.91 -15.12
CA PHE A 67 0.20 11.16 -13.98
C PHE A 67 -0.61 9.90 -13.66
N MET A 68 -1.95 10.01 -13.59
CA MET A 68 -2.85 8.88 -13.31
C MET A 68 -2.83 7.78 -14.38
N GLN A 69 -2.42 8.09 -15.62
CA GLN A 69 -2.50 7.16 -16.74
C GLN A 69 -1.27 6.22 -16.84
N SER A 70 -0.18 6.53 -16.13
CA SER A 70 1.09 5.79 -16.24
C SER A 70 1.49 4.98 -15.01
N ASN A 71 0.72 5.01 -13.91
CA ASN A 71 1.02 4.33 -12.64
C ASN A 71 2.48 4.50 -12.16
N THR A 72 3.09 5.62 -12.53
CA THR A 72 4.51 5.90 -12.34
C THR A 72 4.65 7.21 -11.59
N GLY A 73 5.28 7.16 -10.41
CA GLY A 73 5.66 8.35 -9.65
C GLY A 73 6.85 9.00 -10.34
N ARG A 74 6.77 10.29 -10.66
CA ARG A 74 7.86 11.03 -11.30
C ARG A 74 8.24 12.20 -10.41
N SER A 75 9.49 12.24 -9.97
CA SER A 75 10.01 13.36 -9.19
C SER A 75 10.03 14.63 -10.04
N GLN A 76 10.20 15.78 -9.39
CA GLN A 76 10.65 16.96 -10.11
C GLN A 76 12.01 16.69 -10.76
N LYS A 77 12.24 17.31 -11.91
CA LYS A 77 13.57 17.29 -12.54
C LYS A 77 14.52 18.11 -11.68
N PHE A 78 15.72 17.62 -11.46
CA PHE A 78 16.78 18.33 -10.74
C PHE A 78 18.06 18.32 -11.55
N GLN A 79 18.88 19.35 -11.39
CA GLN A 79 20.12 19.49 -12.15
C GLN A 79 21.30 18.99 -11.32
N ILE A 80 22.23 18.29 -11.98
CA ILE A 80 23.52 17.90 -11.41
C ILE A 80 24.62 18.58 -12.20
N LEU A 81 25.48 19.32 -11.51
CA LEU A 81 26.54 20.12 -12.11
C LEU A 81 27.93 19.71 -11.64
N TYR A 82 28.03 19.14 -10.43
CA TYR A 82 29.30 18.85 -9.79
C TYR A 82 29.31 17.45 -9.19
N ARG A 83 30.52 16.91 -9.03
CA ARG A 83 30.77 15.69 -8.25
C ARG A 83 30.58 15.99 -6.76
N ASN A 84 30.22 14.97 -5.98
CA ASN A 84 29.94 15.08 -4.54
C ASN A 84 28.89 16.17 -4.24
N GLU A 85 27.79 16.14 -4.99
CA GLU A 85 26.67 17.07 -4.88
C GLU A 85 25.48 16.37 -4.23
N GLU A 86 24.76 17.10 -3.36
CA GLU A 86 23.53 16.62 -2.72
C GLU A 86 22.36 17.48 -3.17
N VAL A 87 21.24 16.84 -3.49
CA VAL A 87 20.01 17.53 -3.92
C VAL A 87 18.83 16.99 -3.12
N ASP A 88 18.06 17.90 -2.50
CA ASP A 88 16.81 17.56 -1.84
C ASP A 88 15.70 17.40 -2.89
N VAL A 89 15.14 16.20 -3.01
CA VAL A 89 14.09 15.84 -3.97
C VAL A 89 12.70 16.12 -3.37
N ASP A 90 12.46 15.69 -2.13
CA ASP A 90 11.24 15.92 -1.33
C ASP A 90 9.90 15.46 -1.97
N ASP A 91 9.95 14.60 -2.99
CA ASP A 91 8.76 14.11 -3.69
C ASP A 91 8.16 12.88 -3.01
N ILE A 92 6.83 12.80 -3.00
CA ILE A 92 6.09 11.72 -2.31
C ILE A 92 5.02 11.16 -3.24
N PHE A 93 4.99 9.84 -3.37
CA PHE A 93 3.98 9.12 -4.14
C PHE A 93 3.22 8.15 -3.25
N VAL A 94 1.88 8.13 -3.34
CA VAL A 94 1.06 7.15 -2.62
C VAL A 94 0.45 6.19 -3.63
N PHE A 95 0.86 4.94 -3.57
CA PHE A 95 0.36 3.84 -4.36
C PHE A 95 -0.77 3.14 -3.61
N ARG A 96 -1.95 3.06 -4.22
CA ARG A 96 -3.07 2.26 -3.75
C ARG A 96 -3.18 0.99 -4.59
N ILE A 97 -3.10 -0.15 -3.93
CA ILE A 97 -3.08 -1.46 -4.56
C ILE A 97 -4.38 -2.17 -4.18
N HIS A 98 -5.18 -2.51 -5.17
CA HIS A 98 -6.29 -3.43 -5.02
C HIS A 98 -5.84 -4.80 -5.51
N THR A 99 -6.05 -5.84 -4.72
CA THR A 99 -5.69 -7.22 -5.08
C THR A 99 -6.77 -8.20 -4.64
N LEU A 100 -7.01 -9.24 -5.44
CA LEU A 100 -7.89 -10.33 -5.03
C LEU A 100 -7.10 -11.40 -4.29
N VAL A 101 -7.64 -11.81 -3.15
CA VAL A 101 -7.05 -12.80 -2.26
C VAL A 101 -8.08 -13.90 -1.99
N ASP A 102 -7.63 -15.15 -2.06
CA ASP A 102 -8.45 -16.31 -1.70
C ASP A 102 -8.77 -16.26 -0.20
N SER A 103 -10.06 -16.26 0.11
CA SER A 103 -10.60 -16.20 1.48
C SER A 103 -10.08 -17.32 2.39
N THR A 104 -9.82 -18.51 1.85
CA THR A 104 -9.36 -19.67 2.64
C THR A 104 -7.90 -19.54 3.09
N LYS A 105 -7.11 -18.69 2.42
CA LYS A 105 -5.68 -18.49 2.67
C LYS A 105 -5.36 -17.00 2.81
N LEU A 106 -6.30 -16.23 3.36
CA LEU A 106 -6.26 -14.77 3.37
C LEU A 106 -4.94 -14.21 3.92
N GLU A 107 -4.56 -14.57 5.15
CA GLU A 107 -3.32 -14.09 5.79
C GLU A 107 -2.08 -14.45 4.98
N LYS A 108 -1.94 -15.74 4.63
CA LYS A 108 -0.78 -16.23 3.87
C LYS A 108 -0.66 -15.55 2.50
N ASN A 109 -1.78 -15.34 1.80
CA ASN A 109 -1.74 -14.68 0.49
C ASN A 109 -1.30 -13.22 0.62
N LEU A 110 -1.73 -12.52 1.68
CA LEU A 110 -1.32 -11.15 1.94
C LEU A 110 0.17 -11.05 2.34
N GLU A 111 0.67 -11.98 3.15
CA GLU A 111 2.09 -12.04 3.55
C GLU A 111 3.03 -12.39 2.39
N THR A 112 2.54 -13.13 1.40
CA THR A 112 3.36 -13.61 0.27
C THR A 112 3.18 -12.78 -1.00
N LEU A 113 2.63 -11.57 -0.87
CA LEU A 113 2.54 -10.61 -1.98
C LEU A 113 3.95 -10.17 -2.42
N ASP A 114 4.33 -10.54 -3.65
CA ASP A 114 5.60 -10.15 -4.28
C ASP A 114 5.50 -8.73 -4.86
N LEU A 115 5.45 -7.75 -3.96
CA LEU A 115 5.42 -6.33 -4.30
C LEU A 115 6.84 -5.83 -4.60
N ARG A 116 7.05 -5.24 -5.77
CA ARG A 116 8.36 -4.77 -6.21
C ARG A 116 8.30 -3.30 -6.58
N LEU A 117 9.11 -2.49 -5.92
CA LEU A 117 9.27 -1.07 -6.27
C LEU A 117 10.51 -0.92 -7.13
N GLU A 118 10.34 -0.50 -8.38
CA GLU A 118 11.44 -0.09 -9.23
C GLU A 118 11.72 1.39 -9.05
N VAL A 119 12.94 1.72 -8.67
CA VAL A 119 13.49 3.07 -8.57
C VAL A 119 14.42 3.26 -9.76
N GLN A 120 14.03 4.18 -10.65
CA GLN A 120 14.65 4.40 -11.94
C GLN A 120 15.31 5.78 -11.96
N LEU A 121 16.57 5.84 -12.37
CA LEU A 121 17.28 7.08 -12.63
C LEU A 121 17.15 7.40 -14.12
N TRP A 122 16.57 8.55 -14.42
CA TRP A 122 16.46 9.08 -15.77
C TRP A 122 17.35 10.31 -15.92
N CYS A 123 18.02 10.46 -17.06
CA CYS A 123 18.89 11.60 -17.37
C CYS A 123 18.50 12.27 -18.69
N ASN A 124 18.95 13.51 -18.85
CA ASN A 124 18.89 14.28 -20.07
C ASN A 124 20.21 15.04 -20.23
N ASP A 125 20.81 14.89 -21.41
CA ASP A 125 22.13 15.43 -21.78
C ASP A 125 22.08 16.89 -22.27
N ASP A 126 20.90 17.46 -22.52
CA ASP A 126 20.78 18.81 -23.06
C ASP A 126 20.94 19.90 -21.98
N ASP A 127 21.98 20.72 -22.14
CA ASP A 127 22.26 21.95 -21.37
C ASP A 127 21.30 23.12 -21.74
N GLU A 128 20.51 22.99 -22.81
CA GLU A 128 19.63 24.05 -23.31
C GLU A 128 18.15 23.86 -22.87
N ILE A 129 17.60 24.90 -22.23
CA ILE A 129 16.25 24.96 -21.63
C ILE A 129 15.13 25.04 -22.70
N THR A 130 15.43 24.84 -23.98
CA THR A 130 14.61 25.41 -25.05
C THR A 130 13.39 24.56 -25.45
N ASP A 131 13.26 23.31 -24.99
CA ASP A 131 12.08 22.49 -25.32
C ASP A 131 11.50 21.71 -24.10
N PRO A 132 10.25 21.97 -23.68
CA PRO A 132 9.59 21.18 -22.64
C PRO A 132 9.37 19.70 -23.01
N GLU A 133 9.55 19.32 -24.28
CA GLU A 133 9.39 17.95 -24.78
C GLU A 133 10.68 17.10 -24.81
N VAL A 134 11.82 17.58 -24.27
CA VAL A 134 13.05 16.76 -24.30
C VAL A 134 12.84 15.43 -23.56
N LYS A 135 13.02 14.35 -24.33
CA LYS A 135 12.80 12.96 -23.93
C LYS A 135 13.98 12.50 -23.08
N MET A 136 13.74 12.33 -21.78
CA MET A 136 14.73 11.74 -20.87
C MET A 136 15.01 10.28 -21.25
N GLU A 137 16.21 9.81 -20.97
CA GLU A 137 16.64 8.42 -21.16
C GLU A 137 16.81 7.71 -19.82
N LEU A 138 16.52 6.41 -19.79
CA LEU A 138 16.67 5.59 -18.59
C LEU A 138 18.14 5.24 -18.39
N ALA A 139 18.77 5.81 -17.37
CA ALA A 139 20.17 5.60 -17.04
C ALA A 139 20.37 4.31 -16.22
N SER A 140 19.57 4.12 -15.17
CA SER A 140 19.70 2.97 -14.27
C SER A 140 18.37 2.59 -13.63
N THR A 141 18.26 1.34 -13.18
CA THR A 141 17.08 0.83 -12.46
C THR A 141 17.50 -0.08 -11.31
N ARG A 142 16.89 0.13 -10.15
CA ARG A 142 17.01 -0.73 -8.97
C ARG A 142 15.65 -1.22 -8.54
N THR A 143 15.59 -2.48 -8.14
CA THR A 143 14.34 -3.10 -7.67
C THR A 143 14.44 -3.38 -6.18
N LEU A 144 13.49 -2.84 -5.42
CA LEU A 144 13.30 -3.12 -4.00
C LEU A 144 12.16 -4.12 -3.84
N LEU A 145 12.40 -5.23 -3.14
CA LEU A 145 11.37 -6.17 -2.76
C LEU A 145 10.70 -5.69 -1.48
N LEU A 146 9.39 -5.45 -1.53
CA LEU A 146 8.62 -4.90 -0.41
C LEU A 146 7.91 -6.03 0.33
N HIS A 147 8.32 -6.28 1.57
CA HIS A 147 7.74 -7.32 2.43
C HIS A 147 6.68 -6.71 3.36
N LEU A 148 5.44 -6.64 2.90
CA LEU A 148 4.33 -6.12 3.70
C LEU A 148 3.81 -7.20 4.68
N SER A 149 3.81 -6.88 5.98
CA SER A 149 3.05 -7.66 6.96
C SER A 149 1.59 -7.18 6.99
N PRO A 150 0.58 -8.07 6.88
CA PRO A 150 -0.81 -7.67 6.90
C PRO A 150 -1.26 -7.08 8.25
N THR A 151 -0.58 -7.45 9.34
CA THR A 151 -0.89 -6.99 10.68
C THR A 151 0.03 -5.87 11.17
N LYS A 152 1.30 -5.85 10.73
CA LYS A 152 2.28 -4.83 11.18
C LYS A 152 2.52 -3.69 10.18
N GLY A 153 2.12 -3.85 8.93
CA GLY A 153 2.50 -2.94 7.85
C GLY A 153 3.97 -3.09 7.43
N LEU A 154 4.51 -2.03 6.83
CA LEU A 154 5.86 -1.92 6.29
C LEU A 154 6.39 -0.50 6.57
N HIS A 155 7.52 -0.36 7.25
CA HIS A 155 8.14 0.95 7.51
C HIS A 155 9.67 0.84 7.41
N HIS A 156 10.27 1.44 6.40
CA HIS A 156 11.73 1.39 6.18
C HIS A 156 12.26 2.69 5.59
N ALA A 157 13.52 3.01 5.90
CA ALA A 157 14.29 4.02 5.19
C ALA A 157 15.58 3.36 4.68
N VAL A 158 15.82 3.42 3.37
CA VAL A 158 16.94 2.75 2.72
C VAL A 158 17.58 3.65 1.66
N PRO A 159 18.93 3.80 1.66
CA PRO A 159 19.63 4.39 0.54
C PRO A 159 19.67 3.39 -0.63
N VAL A 160 19.20 3.83 -1.79
CA VAL A 160 19.22 3.07 -3.05
C VAL A 160 20.38 3.57 -3.89
N LEU A 161 21.47 2.80 -3.89
CA LEU A 161 22.61 3.01 -4.78
C LEU A 161 22.27 2.51 -6.17
N PHE A 162 22.51 3.27 -7.25
CA PHE A 162 22.08 2.90 -8.61
C PHE A 162 22.93 1.82 -9.27
N ASP A 163 24.18 2.08 -9.62
CA ASP A 163 25.15 1.07 -10.07
C ASP A 163 26.57 1.64 -10.10
N TYR A 164 27.53 0.87 -10.60
CA TYR A 164 28.93 1.28 -10.67
C TYR A 164 29.21 2.34 -11.76
N PHE A 165 28.36 2.44 -12.79
CA PHE A 165 28.46 3.46 -13.83
C PHE A 165 27.73 4.75 -13.42
N HIS A 166 26.77 4.67 -12.51
CA HIS A 166 26.00 5.80 -12.00
C HIS A 166 26.23 5.89 -10.50
N LEU A 167 27.44 6.29 -10.10
CA LEU A 167 27.87 6.42 -8.70
C LEU A 167 27.07 7.50 -7.99
N SER A 168 25.86 7.13 -7.61
CA SER A 168 24.85 7.99 -7.01
C SER A 168 23.89 7.15 -6.16
N ALA A 169 23.23 7.80 -5.23
CA ALA A 169 22.26 7.19 -4.34
C ALA A 169 21.04 8.09 -4.15
N ILE A 170 19.88 7.49 -3.88
CA ILE A 170 18.68 8.21 -3.43
C ILE A 170 18.20 7.61 -2.11
N GLU A 171 17.93 8.46 -1.12
CA GLU A 171 17.23 8.03 0.09
C GLU A 171 15.75 7.80 -0.20
N VAL A 172 15.30 6.58 0.04
CA VAL A 172 13.91 6.18 -0.14
C VAL A 172 13.33 5.77 1.21
N VAL A 173 12.23 6.41 1.60
CA VAL A 173 11.46 6.07 2.79
C VAL A 173 10.12 5.48 2.34
N ILE A 174 9.78 4.33 2.90
CA ILE A 174 8.60 3.56 2.52
C ILE A 174 7.76 3.31 3.77
N HIS A 175 6.50 3.70 3.72
CA HIS A 175 5.49 3.29 4.68
C HIS A 175 4.35 2.60 3.96
N GLY A 176 3.76 1.55 4.53
CA GLY A 176 2.58 0.92 3.95
C GLY A 176 1.79 0.07 4.94
N THR A 177 0.50 -0.05 4.68
CA THR A 177 -0.44 -0.81 5.53
C THR A 177 -1.64 -1.30 4.72
N ILE A 178 -2.35 -2.28 5.27
CA ILE A 178 -3.66 -2.69 4.76
C ILE A 178 -4.72 -1.73 5.30
N ILE A 179 -5.48 -1.12 4.40
CA ILE A 179 -6.54 -0.17 4.77
C ILE A 179 -7.95 -0.77 4.64
N ALA A 180 -8.14 -1.80 3.81
CA ALA A 180 -9.46 -2.41 3.66
C ALA A 180 -9.40 -3.87 3.19
N ILE A 181 -10.40 -4.65 3.60
CA ILE A 181 -10.71 -6.00 3.08
C ILE A 181 -12.22 -6.07 2.94
N HIS A 182 -12.75 -6.26 1.73
CA HIS A 182 -14.18 -6.30 1.50
C HIS A 182 -14.53 -7.17 0.29
N GLN A 183 -15.83 -7.25 -0.03
CA GLN A 183 -16.30 -7.96 -1.21
C GLN A 183 -15.68 -7.39 -2.50
N PRO A 184 -15.25 -8.21 -3.46
CA PRO A 184 -14.76 -7.70 -4.73
C PRO A 184 -15.83 -6.85 -5.41
N TYR A 185 -15.53 -5.59 -5.71
CA TYR A 185 -16.40 -4.71 -6.50
C TYR A 185 -15.71 -4.18 -7.76
N LEU A 186 -14.38 -4.21 -7.81
CA LEU A 186 -13.61 -3.79 -8.98
C LEU A 186 -13.46 -4.94 -9.98
N THR A 187 -13.73 -4.66 -11.25
CA THR A 187 -13.33 -5.54 -12.35
C THR A 187 -11.81 -5.49 -12.48
N MET A 188 -11.14 -6.59 -12.15
CA MET A 188 -9.68 -6.66 -12.22
C MET A 188 -9.18 -7.02 -13.63
N PRO A 189 -7.97 -6.58 -14.04
CA PRO A 189 -7.36 -7.01 -15.30
C PRO A 189 -7.20 -8.53 -15.29
N LYS A 190 -7.79 -9.22 -16.27
CA LYS A 190 -7.76 -10.69 -16.33
C LYS A 190 -6.34 -11.17 -16.64
N SER A 191 -5.82 -12.10 -15.84
CA SER A 191 -4.65 -12.88 -16.24
C SER A 191 -5.07 -13.82 -17.39
N GLN A 192 -4.32 -13.84 -18.49
CA GLN A 192 -4.61 -14.67 -19.67
C GLN A 192 -4.46 -16.16 -19.35
N LYS A 193 -5.49 -16.77 -18.76
CA LYS A 193 -5.85 -18.20 -18.84
C LYS A 193 -6.99 -18.51 -17.85
N THR A 194 -8.23 -18.34 -18.29
CA THR A 194 -9.36 -19.25 -18.01
C THR A 194 -10.61 -18.75 -18.73
N GLY A 195 -11.10 -19.56 -19.67
CA GLY A 195 -12.43 -19.41 -20.25
C GLY A 195 -13.52 -19.87 -19.28
N LYS A 196 -14.70 -19.26 -19.42
CA LYS A 196 -15.93 -19.28 -18.61
C LYS A 196 -16.03 -18.11 -17.65
N GLY A 197 -17.14 -17.36 -17.77
CA GLY A 197 -17.43 -16.16 -16.99
C GLY A 197 -17.24 -16.44 -15.51
N SER A 198 -16.32 -15.72 -14.88
CA SER A 198 -16.19 -15.73 -13.43
C SER A 198 -17.33 -14.88 -12.89
N ASP A 199 -18.39 -15.51 -12.40
CA ASP A 199 -19.32 -14.84 -11.50
C ASP A 199 -18.49 -14.21 -10.37
N GLN A 200 -18.66 -12.91 -10.18
CA GLN A 200 -17.97 -12.14 -9.15
C GLN A 200 -18.25 -12.81 -7.79
N SER A 201 -17.19 -13.08 -7.02
CA SER A 201 -17.33 -13.78 -5.74
C SER A 201 -18.26 -13.02 -4.80
N THR A 202 -19.33 -13.65 -4.33
CA THR A 202 -20.26 -13.07 -3.36
C THR A 202 -19.74 -13.24 -1.93
N LEU A 203 -20.12 -12.34 -1.01
CA LEU A 203 -19.81 -12.49 0.41
C LEU A 203 -20.43 -13.76 1.01
N GLU A 204 -21.61 -14.14 0.54
CA GLU A 204 -22.27 -15.40 0.91
C GLU A 204 -21.35 -16.60 0.67
N ALA A 205 -20.70 -16.66 -0.51
CA ALA A 205 -19.79 -17.73 -0.84
C ALA A 205 -18.49 -17.69 -0.02
N VAL A 206 -18.03 -16.50 0.37
CA VAL A 206 -16.85 -16.33 1.25
C VAL A 206 -17.15 -16.82 2.67
N TYR A 207 -18.28 -16.39 3.23
CA TYR A 207 -18.65 -16.69 4.61
C TYR A 207 -19.12 -18.13 4.77
N PHE A 208 -19.96 -18.61 3.86
CA PHE A 208 -20.66 -19.88 4.04
C PHE A 208 -20.26 -20.98 3.03
N GLY A 209 -19.32 -20.70 2.12
CA GLY A 209 -18.95 -21.62 1.04
C GLY A 209 -19.94 -21.64 -0.12
N GLN A 210 -19.54 -22.29 -1.23
CA GLN A 210 -20.42 -22.46 -2.40
C GLN A 210 -21.50 -23.51 -2.10
N LYS A 211 -22.77 -23.17 -2.36
CA LYS A 211 -23.88 -24.14 -2.26
C LYS A 211 -23.72 -25.22 -3.34
N PRO A 212 -23.75 -26.52 -3.00
CA PRO A 212 -23.67 -27.58 -3.99
C PRO A 212 -24.91 -27.58 -4.90
N ALA A 213 -24.72 -27.88 -6.19
CA ALA A 213 -25.79 -27.87 -7.20
C ALA A 213 -26.88 -28.95 -7.01
N THR A 214 -26.68 -29.89 -6.08
CA THR A 214 -27.62 -30.98 -5.79
C THR A 214 -27.96 -31.04 -4.30
N PRO A 215 -29.26 -31.00 -3.92
CA PRO A 215 -29.67 -31.12 -2.54
C PRO A 215 -29.48 -32.57 -2.08
N SER A 216 -28.58 -32.79 -1.12
CA SER A 216 -28.40 -34.09 -0.44
C SER A 216 -29.12 -34.06 0.92
N PRO A 217 -29.68 -35.19 1.39
CA PRO A 217 -30.59 -35.22 2.54
C PRO A 217 -29.92 -35.03 3.94
N ILE A 218 -28.65 -34.61 4.00
CA ILE A 218 -27.89 -34.39 5.25
C ILE A 218 -27.80 -32.87 5.53
N ASN A 219 -28.94 -32.21 5.70
CA ASN A 219 -29.02 -30.73 5.71
C ASN A 219 -28.83 -30.05 7.08
N VAL A 220 -28.95 -30.77 8.21
CA VAL A 220 -28.92 -30.13 9.55
C VAL A 220 -27.50 -30.03 10.12
N ILE A 221 -26.63 -31.00 9.82
CA ILE A 221 -25.21 -30.95 10.23
C ILE A 221 -24.44 -29.92 9.38
N SER A 222 -24.89 -29.66 8.14
CA SER A 222 -24.24 -28.71 7.24
C SER A 222 -24.53 -27.25 7.58
N SER A 223 -25.71 -26.89 8.13
CA SER A 223 -26.03 -25.50 8.49
C SER A 223 -25.23 -24.99 9.68
N SER A 224 -25.07 -25.81 10.73
CA SER A 224 -24.24 -25.46 11.89
C SER A 224 -22.76 -25.30 11.50
N ALA A 225 -22.24 -26.17 10.63
CA ALA A 225 -20.88 -26.07 10.11
C ALA A 225 -20.68 -24.82 9.24
N ARG A 226 -21.66 -24.45 8.40
CA ARG A 226 -21.62 -23.22 7.59
C ARG A 226 -21.62 -21.97 8.46
N MET A 227 -22.46 -21.91 9.49
CA MET A 227 -22.47 -20.79 10.44
C MET A 227 -21.14 -20.68 11.21
N GLN A 228 -20.58 -21.80 11.66
CA GLN A 228 -19.26 -21.80 12.30
C GLN A 228 -18.15 -21.30 11.36
N GLN A 229 -18.19 -21.70 10.09
CA GLN A 229 -17.27 -21.19 9.07
C GLN A 229 -17.42 -19.67 8.90
N ALA A 230 -18.66 -19.17 8.85
CA ALA A 230 -18.93 -17.74 8.74
C ALA A 230 -18.40 -16.95 9.95
N HIS A 231 -18.58 -17.47 11.17
CA HIS A 231 -18.01 -16.86 12.37
C HIS A 231 -16.47 -16.83 12.33
N LEU A 232 -15.83 -17.91 11.87
CA LEU A 232 -14.38 -17.96 11.74
C LEU A 232 -13.90 -16.97 10.68
N MET A 233 -14.56 -16.92 9.53
CA MET A 233 -14.20 -15.99 8.45
C MET A 233 -14.33 -14.54 8.91
N HIS A 234 -15.44 -14.20 9.59
CA HIS A 234 -15.65 -12.88 10.17
C HIS A 234 -14.52 -12.52 11.14
N LYS A 235 -14.24 -13.40 12.09
CA LYS A 235 -13.17 -13.23 13.08
C LYS A 235 -11.82 -12.99 12.40
N THR A 236 -11.48 -13.78 11.37
CA THR A 236 -10.21 -13.64 10.65
C THR A 236 -10.10 -12.26 9.99
N ILE A 237 -11.13 -11.81 9.26
CA ILE A 237 -11.10 -10.51 8.59
C ILE A 237 -10.99 -9.37 9.61
N CYS A 238 -11.82 -9.39 10.66
CA CYS A 238 -11.77 -8.38 11.72
C CYS A 238 -10.43 -8.39 12.46
N ASN A 239 -9.86 -9.56 12.74
CA ASN A 239 -8.56 -9.68 13.39
C ASN A 239 -7.44 -9.04 12.56
N ILE A 240 -7.40 -9.27 11.24
CA ILE A 240 -6.41 -8.64 10.37
C ILE A 240 -6.56 -7.12 10.38
N LEU A 241 -7.78 -6.61 10.17
CA LEU A 241 -8.04 -5.17 10.11
C LEU A 241 -7.73 -4.47 11.44
N LEU A 242 -8.12 -5.06 12.58
CA LEU A 242 -7.87 -4.52 13.91
C LEU A 242 -6.39 -4.63 14.31
N SER A 243 -5.70 -5.70 13.94
CA SER A 243 -4.25 -5.83 14.19
C SER A 243 -3.45 -4.82 13.37
N ALA A 244 -3.83 -4.59 12.11
CA ALA A 244 -3.27 -3.52 11.27
C ALA A 244 -3.51 -2.14 11.89
N HIS A 245 -4.71 -1.91 12.43
CA HIS A 245 -5.06 -0.68 13.14
C HIS A 245 -4.18 -0.47 14.37
N GLU A 246 -4.04 -1.51 15.21
CA GLU A 246 -3.27 -1.47 16.45
C GLU A 246 -1.80 -1.15 16.18
N SER A 247 -1.18 -1.88 15.25
CA SER A 247 0.22 -1.62 14.86
C SER A 247 0.39 -0.20 14.31
N LEU A 248 -0.56 0.26 13.48
CA LEU A 248 -0.51 1.63 12.95
C LEU A 248 -0.66 2.69 14.06
N GLN A 249 -1.48 2.46 15.08
CA GLN A 249 -1.56 3.34 16.25
C GLN A 249 -0.22 3.41 17.00
N GLU A 250 0.45 2.27 17.17
CA GLU A 250 1.75 2.19 17.85
C GLU A 250 2.83 2.96 17.08
N TYR A 251 2.95 2.71 15.78
CA TYR A 251 3.91 3.43 14.93
C TYR A 251 3.59 4.91 14.84
N LEU A 252 2.31 5.29 14.69
CA LEU A 252 1.91 6.70 14.66
C LEU A 252 2.33 7.40 15.95
N GLN A 253 2.05 6.80 17.11
CA GLN A 253 2.44 7.39 18.39
C GLN A 253 3.96 7.48 18.54
N LEU A 254 4.69 6.43 18.16
CA LEU A 254 6.15 6.40 18.21
C LEU A 254 6.73 7.52 17.34
N PHE A 255 6.35 7.61 16.07
CA PHE A 255 6.89 8.58 15.13
C PHE A 255 6.43 10.00 15.45
N ALA A 256 5.17 10.19 15.86
CA ALA A 256 4.66 11.48 16.31
C ALA A 256 5.49 12.05 17.48
N SER A 257 5.95 11.19 18.40
CA SER A 257 6.82 11.61 19.52
C SER A 257 8.22 12.09 19.09
N MET A 258 8.66 11.71 17.88
CA MET A 258 9.93 12.15 17.31
C MET A 258 9.83 13.50 16.62
N VAL A 259 8.62 13.95 16.25
CA VAL A 259 8.40 15.21 15.54
C VAL A 259 8.55 16.41 16.50
N PRO A 260 9.51 17.33 16.26
CA PRO A 260 9.70 18.49 17.12
C PRO A 260 8.47 19.40 17.17
N GLY A 261 8.05 19.79 18.38
CA GLY A 261 6.91 20.70 18.57
C GLY A 261 5.54 20.07 18.29
N ASN A 262 5.47 18.77 18.00
CA ASN A 262 4.21 18.09 17.77
C ASN A 262 3.45 17.87 19.08
N SER A 263 2.22 18.39 19.15
CA SER A 263 1.31 18.19 20.29
C SER A 263 0.21 17.15 19.99
N PHE A 264 0.38 16.37 18.92
CA PHE A 264 -0.59 15.34 18.54
C PHE A 264 -0.79 14.32 19.67
N LEU A 265 -2.05 14.10 20.04
CA LEU A 265 -2.46 13.10 21.00
C LEU A 265 -3.37 12.08 20.31
N LEU A 266 -2.87 10.87 20.14
CA LEU A 266 -3.66 9.77 19.60
C LEU A 266 -4.62 9.23 20.65
N VAL A 267 -5.92 9.24 20.33
CA VAL A 267 -6.92 8.49 21.11
C VAL A 267 -6.81 7.03 20.69
N ARG A 268 -6.11 6.23 21.50
CA ARG A 268 -5.98 4.79 21.24
C ARG A 268 -7.31 4.08 21.38
N LYS A 269 -7.62 3.20 20.44
CA LYS A 269 -8.69 2.22 20.55
C LYS A 269 -8.13 0.90 21.07
N ASP A 270 -8.90 0.23 21.92
CA ASP A 270 -8.60 -1.13 22.36
C ASP A 270 -9.09 -2.12 21.30
N CYS A 271 -8.17 -2.53 20.44
CA CYS A 271 -8.46 -3.44 19.34
C CYS A 271 -8.84 -4.84 19.82
N HIS A 272 -8.36 -5.28 20.98
CA HIS A 272 -8.66 -6.60 21.53
C HIS A 272 -10.11 -6.70 22.01
N THR A 273 -10.54 -5.71 22.80
CA THR A 273 -11.93 -5.62 23.26
C THR A 273 -12.89 -5.53 22.07
N ARG A 274 -12.57 -4.70 21.08
CA ARG A 274 -13.39 -4.56 19.87
C ARG A 274 -13.50 -5.83 19.03
N LEU A 275 -12.43 -6.62 18.93
CA LEU A 275 -12.50 -7.93 18.27
C LEU A 275 -13.44 -8.86 19.04
N GLY A 276 -13.37 -8.87 20.37
CA GLY A 276 -14.29 -9.63 21.22
C GLY A 276 -15.74 -9.24 20.99
N GLU A 277 -16.04 -7.94 20.95
CA GLU A 277 -17.39 -7.41 20.69
C GLU A 277 -17.91 -7.82 19.30
N ALA A 278 -17.10 -7.67 18.24
CA ALA A 278 -17.49 -8.07 16.88
C ALA A 278 -17.79 -9.58 16.78
N VAL A 279 -16.95 -10.41 17.41
CA VAL A 279 -17.14 -11.86 17.45
C VAL A 279 -18.42 -12.24 18.21
N LEU A 280 -18.67 -11.63 19.37
CA LEU A 280 -19.89 -11.89 20.15
C LEU A 280 -21.15 -11.45 19.39
N LYS A 281 -21.08 -10.32 18.67
CA LYS A 281 -22.19 -9.79 17.88
C LYS A 281 -22.63 -10.77 16.81
N VAL A 282 -21.72 -11.31 16.00
CA VAL A 282 -22.07 -12.31 14.97
C VAL A 282 -22.49 -13.65 15.55
N GLN A 283 -21.91 -14.08 16.68
CA GLN A 283 -22.31 -15.34 17.34
C GLN A 283 -23.75 -15.30 17.88
N GLY A 284 -24.28 -14.12 18.18
CA GLY A 284 -25.66 -13.92 18.59
C GLY A 284 -26.68 -13.95 17.44
N VAL A 285 -26.24 -13.99 16.18
CA VAL A 285 -27.11 -13.97 15.00
C VAL A 285 -27.42 -15.41 14.56
N LEU A 286 -28.70 -15.69 14.33
CA LEU A 286 -29.19 -17.03 13.99
C LEU A 286 -29.39 -17.25 12.48
N GLU A 287 -29.67 -16.17 11.73
CA GLU A 287 -29.99 -16.22 10.31
C GLU A 287 -28.77 -15.81 9.45
N GLU A 288 -28.57 -16.48 8.30
CA GLU A 288 -27.42 -16.25 7.40
C GLU A 288 -27.40 -14.81 6.86
N ASP A 289 -28.56 -14.28 6.47
CA ASP A 289 -28.69 -12.95 5.86
C ASP A 289 -28.36 -11.82 6.86
N ASP A 290 -28.87 -11.95 8.10
CA ASP A 290 -28.61 -11.00 9.18
C ASP A 290 -27.12 -11.02 9.59
N LEU A 291 -26.49 -12.20 9.54
CA LEU A 291 -25.06 -12.34 9.85
C LEU A 291 -24.23 -11.61 8.80
N ILE A 292 -24.55 -11.76 7.51
CA ILE A 292 -23.85 -11.05 6.43
C ILE A 292 -24.00 -9.54 6.62
N GLN A 293 -25.21 -9.04 6.88
CA GLN A 293 -25.43 -7.60 7.07
C GLN A 293 -24.63 -7.06 8.25
N THR A 294 -24.61 -7.81 9.36
CA THR A 294 -23.79 -7.49 10.53
C THR A 294 -22.31 -7.44 10.18
N ALA A 295 -21.82 -8.47 9.49
CA ALA A 295 -20.42 -8.58 9.10
C ALA A 295 -19.98 -7.48 8.12
N ILE A 296 -20.83 -7.12 7.14
CA ILE A 296 -20.59 -6.00 6.23
C ILE A 296 -20.45 -4.70 7.00
N THR A 297 -21.35 -4.46 7.96
CA THR A 297 -21.35 -3.24 8.78
C THR A 297 -20.05 -3.12 9.56
N ASP A 298 -19.67 -4.18 10.27
CA ASP A 298 -18.47 -4.21 11.09
C ASP A 298 -17.21 -4.05 10.22
N ILE A 299 -17.10 -4.78 9.10
CA ILE A 299 -15.98 -4.65 8.16
C ILE A 299 -15.89 -3.25 7.57
N THR A 300 -17.01 -2.66 7.15
CA THR A 300 -17.03 -1.32 6.55
C THR A 300 -16.55 -0.28 7.55
N GLN A 301 -16.99 -0.39 8.80
CA GLN A 301 -16.56 0.50 9.88
C GLN A 301 -15.05 0.35 10.14
N LEU A 302 -14.54 -0.87 10.26
CA LEU A 302 -13.11 -1.12 10.48
C LEU A 302 -12.25 -0.59 9.32
N CYS A 303 -12.69 -0.79 8.08
CA CYS A 303 -12.01 -0.25 6.90
C CYS A 303 -11.97 1.28 6.94
N ALA A 304 -13.10 1.93 7.25
CA ALA A 304 -13.17 3.39 7.34
C ALA A 304 -12.21 3.93 8.42
N GLU A 305 -12.13 3.26 9.56
CA GLU A 305 -11.22 3.63 10.64
C GLU A 305 -9.74 3.47 10.27
N ASN A 306 -9.37 2.40 9.55
CA ASN A 306 -8.01 2.22 9.04
C ASN A 306 -7.65 3.30 8.02
N VAL A 307 -8.57 3.65 7.11
CA VAL A 307 -8.38 4.75 6.15
C VAL A 307 -8.14 6.09 6.86
N ILE A 308 -8.93 6.41 7.89
CA ILE A 308 -8.77 7.65 8.66
C ILE A 308 -7.44 7.68 9.40
N LEU A 309 -7.09 6.59 10.10
CA LEU A 309 -5.84 6.52 10.86
C LEU A 309 -4.62 6.60 9.93
N TRP A 310 -4.68 5.95 8.77
CA TRP A 310 -3.64 6.03 7.75
C TRP A 310 -3.48 7.44 7.18
N ALA A 311 -4.59 8.15 6.91
CA ALA A 311 -4.53 9.54 6.49
C ALA A 311 -3.84 10.44 7.54
N GLN A 312 -4.16 10.27 8.83
CA GLN A 312 -3.49 10.97 9.92
C GLN A 312 -2.01 10.61 10.02
N PHE A 313 -1.67 9.34 9.82
CA PHE A 313 -0.29 8.88 9.78
C PHE A 313 0.51 9.61 8.69
N LEU A 314 -0.01 9.64 7.46
CA LEU A 314 0.65 10.31 6.35
C LEU A 314 0.82 11.82 6.59
N GLU A 315 -0.14 12.47 7.25
CA GLU A 315 -0.06 13.90 7.57
C GLU A 315 1.05 14.23 8.59
N ILE A 316 1.25 13.35 9.57
CA ILE A 316 2.17 13.61 10.70
C ILE A 316 3.58 13.08 10.43
N VAL A 317 3.69 11.91 9.81
CA VAL A 317 4.94 11.13 9.78
C VAL A 317 5.80 11.41 8.55
N LEU A 318 5.19 11.75 7.41
CA LEU A 318 5.94 12.04 6.19
C LEU A 318 6.80 13.30 6.37
N ARG A 319 7.94 13.35 5.68
CA ARG A 319 8.91 14.47 5.72
C ARG A 319 9.58 14.70 7.08
N GLN A 320 9.48 13.73 7.98
CA GLN A 320 10.07 13.86 9.31
C GLN A 320 11.47 13.27 9.34
N THR A 321 12.49 14.13 9.24
CA THR A 321 13.91 13.72 9.23
C THR A 321 14.29 12.81 10.41
N ARG A 322 13.71 13.05 11.60
CA ARG A 322 14.00 12.22 12.79
C ARG A 322 13.43 10.81 12.66
N VAL A 323 12.28 10.65 11.99
CA VAL A 323 11.71 9.35 11.65
C VAL A 323 12.57 8.64 10.61
N HIS A 324 13.02 9.37 9.57
CA HIS A 324 13.90 8.80 8.53
C HIS A 324 15.20 8.24 9.15
N LEU A 325 15.85 9.02 10.01
CA LEU A 325 17.07 8.60 10.71
C LEU A 325 16.84 7.39 11.64
N HIS A 326 15.69 7.34 12.32
CA HIS A 326 15.32 6.21 13.16
C HIS A 326 15.18 4.93 12.32
N LEU A 327 14.40 4.98 11.23
CA LEU A 327 14.19 3.85 10.33
C LEU A 327 15.47 3.41 9.62
N ALA A 328 16.33 4.35 9.23
CA ALA A 328 17.62 4.04 8.60
C ALA A 328 18.55 3.28 9.58
N LYS A 329 18.51 3.66 10.86
CA LYS A 329 19.25 2.97 11.92
C LYS A 329 18.69 1.58 12.18
N GLU A 330 17.37 1.42 12.24
CA GLU A 330 16.74 0.09 12.38
C GLU A 330 17.13 -0.82 11.21
N HIS A 331 17.04 -0.30 9.98
CA HIS A 331 17.44 -1.04 8.78
C HIS A 331 18.91 -1.45 8.80
N HIS A 332 19.81 -0.57 9.26
CA HIS A 332 21.23 -0.90 9.40
C HIS A 332 21.46 -2.04 10.41
N ASN A 333 20.71 -2.07 11.52
CA ASN A 333 20.84 -3.10 12.55
C ASN A 333 20.25 -4.46 12.15
N GLN A 334 19.38 -4.50 11.15
CA GLN A 334 18.73 -5.72 10.64
C GLN A 334 19.51 -6.42 9.51
N ARG A 335 20.61 -5.82 9.05
CA ARG A 335 21.51 -6.37 8.04
C ARG A 335 22.62 -7.22 8.65
#